data_AF-A0A3R6HE95-F1
#
_entry.id   AF-A0A3R6HE95-F1
#
_cell.length_a   1.000
_cell.length_b   1.000
_cell.length_c   1.000
_cell.angle_alpha   90.00
_cell.angle_beta   90.00
_cell.angle_gamma   90.00
#
_symmetry.space_group_name_H-M   'P 1'
#
loop_
_entity.id
_entity.type
_entity.pdbx_description
1 polymer ?
#
loop_
_entity_poly.entity_id
_entity_poly.type
_entity_poly.pdbx_seq_one_letter_code
_entity_poly.pdbx_strand_id
1 'polypeptide(L)' 'MIGMQTELEYQMGDDFPFGSPSPRLGTPNGNIPSDKQKCQPKAQHEFTIKGVKIMAASKKDAIKKYNHRKK' A
#
# COMPACT_ATOMS: atom_id res chain seq x y z
N MET A 1 20.29 0.05 -60.68
CA MET A 1 21.04 -0.98 -59.93
C MET A 1 20.98 -0.57 -58.46
N ILE A 2 19.90 -0.99 -57.79
CA ILE A 2 19.86 -2.19 -56.92
C ILE A 2 20.64 -1.82 -55.64
N GLY A 3 20.01 -1.30 -54.60
CA GLY A 3 18.98 -2.00 -53.84
C GLY A 3 19.71 -2.95 -52.89
N MET A 4 20.27 -2.42 -51.81
CA MET A 4 20.97 -3.19 -50.79
C MET A 4 19.94 -3.96 -49.96
N GLN A 5 19.40 -5.02 -50.57
CA GLN A 5 18.83 -6.16 -49.86
C GLN A 5 20.02 -7.05 -49.53
N THR A 6 20.42 -7.10 -48.26
CA THR A 6 21.16 -8.24 -47.72
C THR A 6 20.28 -8.78 -46.60
N GLU A 7 19.42 -9.69 -47.05
CA GLU A 7 19.16 -10.97 -46.40
C GLU A 7 19.15 -10.90 -44.88
N LEU A 8 17.93 -10.75 -44.36
CA LEU A 8 17.51 -11.30 -43.09
C LEU A 8 17.74 -12.82 -43.13
N GLU A 9 19.01 -13.22 -43.02
CA GLU A 9 19.41 -14.58 -42.72
C GLU A 9 19.07 -14.83 -41.25
N TYR A 10 17.80 -15.17 -41.06
CA TYR A 10 17.40 -16.38 -40.37
C TYR A 10 18.53 -17.06 -39.58
N GLN A 11 18.60 -16.85 -38.26
CA GLN A 11 18.73 -17.99 -37.35
C GLN A 11 18.51 -17.62 -35.88
N MET A 12 17.52 -18.33 -35.33
CA MET A 12 17.48 -18.89 -33.99
C MET A 12 17.27 -17.93 -32.82
N GLY A 13 16.01 -17.85 -32.38
CA GLY A 13 15.76 -17.87 -30.95
C GLY A 13 14.53 -17.19 -30.39
N ASP A 14 13.64 -16.61 -31.21
CA ASP A 14 12.40 -16.01 -30.68
C ASP A 14 11.29 -17.06 -30.51
N ASP A 15 11.49 -17.96 -29.53
CA ASP A 15 10.41 -18.72 -28.87
C ASP A 15 10.33 -18.32 -27.39
N PHE A 16 9.90 -17.08 -27.10
CA PHE A 16 9.42 -16.73 -25.76
C PHE A 16 8.31 -15.66 -25.84
N PRO A 17 7.05 -16.00 -25.50
CA PRO A 17 5.89 -15.19 -25.89
C PRO A 17 5.50 -14.09 -24.90
N PHE A 18 6.38 -13.60 -24.01
CA PHE A 18 5.96 -12.54 -23.06
C PHE A 18 7.12 -11.68 -22.52
N GLY A 19 7.34 -10.54 -23.16
CA GLY A 19 7.77 -9.31 -22.48
C GLY A 19 9.27 -9.13 -22.18
N SER A 20 9.79 -8.00 -22.67
CA SER A 20 11.13 -7.42 -22.46
C SER A 20 11.69 -7.43 -21.01
N PRO A 21 13.03 -7.46 -20.84
CA PRO A 21 13.68 -7.51 -19.54
C PRO A 21 13.71 -6.12 -18.88
N SER A 22 13.13 -5.99 -17.69
CA SER A 22 13.25 -4.79 -16.84
C SER A 22 13.21 -5.19 -15.36
N PRO A 23 13.92 -4.48 -14.47
CA PRO A 23 14.67 -5.09 -13.38
C PRO A 23 13.78 -5.50 -12.20
N ARG A 24 13.96 -6.74 -11.70
CA ARG A 24 13.37 -7.18 -10.42
C ARG A 24 14.09 -6.52 -9.25
N LEU A 25 13.84 -5.23 -9.05
CA LEU A 25 14.16 -4.50 -7.83
C LEU A 25 13.17 -4.90 -6.72
N GLY A 26 13.66 -5.68 -5.75
CA GLY A 26 13.37 -5.42 -4.34
C GLY A 26 12.01 -5.84 -3.78
N THR A 27 11.68 -7.14 -3.78
CA THR A 27 10.72 -7.67 -2.80
C THR A 27 11.39 -8.72 -1.91
N PRO A 28 11.83 -8.37 -0.69
CA PRO A 28 11.89 -9.37 0.36
C PRO A 28 10.44 -9.76 0.62
N ASN A 29 10.04 -10.92 0.11
CA ASN A 29 8.76 -11.54 0.43
C ASN A 29 8.84 -12.07 1.88
N GLY A 30 9.06 -11.15 2.81
CA GLY A 30 9.00 -11.38 4.24
C GLY A 30 7.60 -11.02 4.69
N ASN A 31 6.97 -11.91 5.44
CA ASN A 31 5.80 -11.59 6.24
C ASN A 31 6.20 -10.46 7.19
N ILE A 32 5.97 -9.21 6.79
CA ILE A 32 6.10 -8.06 7.68
C ILE A 32 4.98 -8.29 8.71
N PRO A 33 5.30 -8.46 10.01
CA PRO A 33 4.24 -8.52 11.01
C PRO A 33 3.40 -7.26 10.84
N SER A 34 2.09 -7.44 10.60
CA SER A 34 1.13 -6.37 10.30
C SER A 34 1.26 -5.17 11.26
N ASP A 35 1.75 -5.43 12.47
CA ASP A 35 2.15 -4.46 13.49
C ASP A 35 3.06 -3.31 12.97
N LYS A 36 3.94 -3.57 11.99
CA LYS A 36 4.82 -2.55 11.38
C LYS A 36 4.26 -1.93 10.11
N GLN A 37 3.17 -2.45 9.56
CA GLN A 37 2.45 -1.85 8.44
C GLN A 37 1.55 -0.72 8.94
N LYS A 38 2.19 0.30 9.52
CA LYS A 38 1.72 1.66 9.76
C LYS A 38 0.24 1.77 10.14
N CYS A 39 -0.04 1.59 11.43
CA CYS A 39 -1.15 2.32 12.04
C CYS A 39 -0.91 3.81 11.79
N GLN A 40 -1.65 4.40 10.87
CA GLN A 40 -1.69 5.85 10.70
C GLN A 40 -2.01 6.48 12.07
N PRO A 41 -1.35 7.58 12.46
CA PRO A 41 -1.70 8.29 13.68
C PRO A 41 -3.19 8.66 13.60
N LYS A 42 -4.00 8.04 14.46
CA LYS A 42 -5.44 8.28 14.49
C LYS A 42 -5.65 9.74 14.87
N ALA A 43 -6.18 10.53 13.94
CA ALA A 43 -6.59 11.90 14.23
C ALA A 43 -7.51 11.88 15.45
N GLN A 44 -7.12 12.59 16.49
CA GLN A 44 -7.94 12.77 17.68
C GLN A 44 -8.74 14.05 17.51
N HIS A 45 -10.05 13.95 17.67
CA HIS A 45 -10.95 15.08 17.64
C HIS A 45 -11.49 15.34 19.05
N GLU A 46 -11.76 16.62 19.33
CA GLU A 46 -12.45 17.02 20.54
C GLU A 46 -13.94 16.75 20.38
N PHE A 47 -14.49 15.89 21.23
CA PHE A 47 -15.93 15.64 21.32
C PHE A 47 -16.45 16.13 22.66
N THR A 48 -17.52 16.92 22.65
CA THR A 48 -18.22 17.34 23.86
C THR A 48 -19.37 16.37 24.15
N ILE A 49 -19.24 15.58 25.22
CA ILE A 49 -20.27 14.66 25.71
C ILE A 49 -20.78 15.17 27.06
N LYS A 50 -22.05 15.58 27.14
CA LYS A 50 -22.69 16.11 28.38
C LYS A 50 -21.87 17.22 29.06
N GLY A 51 -21.28 18.11 28.27
CA GLY A 51 -20.43 19.21 28.77
C GLY A 51 -18.97 18.83 29.06
N VAL A 52 -18.57 17.57 28.90
CA VAL A 52 -17.19 17.11 29.09
C VAL A 52 -16.49 16.96 27.74
N LYS A 53 -15.34 17.62 27.58
CA LYS A 53 -14.46 17.51 26.40
C LYS A 53 -13.65 16.21 26.46
N ILE A 54 -13.71 15.40 25.40
CA ILE A 54 -13.02 14.11 25.30
C ILE A 54 -12.30 14.02 23.96
N MET A 55 -10.99 13.75 24.03
CA MET A 55 -10.18 13.44 22.86
C MET A 55 -10.36 11.98 22.44
N ALA A 56 -10.91 11.78 21.25
CA ALA A 56 -11.20 10.47 20.71
C ALA A 56 -11.06 10.45 19.19
N ALA A 57 -10.93 9.26 18.61
CA ALA A 57 -10.93 9.11 17.15
C ALA A 57 -12.36 9.18 16.57
N SER A 58 -13.39 8.98 17.39
CA SER A 58 -14.79 9.00 16.96
C SER A 58 -15.74 9.30 18.11
N LYS A 59 -16.98 9.67 17.78
CA LYS A 59 -18.05 9.91 18.75
C LYS A 59 -18.39 8.66 19.58
N LYS A 60 -18.39 7.47 18.96
CA LYS A 60 -18.65 6.19 19.66
C LYS A 60 -17.58 5.91 20.71
N ASP A 61 -16.32 6.15 20.34
CA ASP A 61 -15.18 6.01 21.25
C ASP A 61 -15.26 7.02 22.41
N ALA A 62 -15.62 8.28 22.13
CA ALA A 62 -15.83 9.29 23.15
C ALA A 62 -16.91 8.90 24.18
N ILE A 63 -18.03 8.33 23.73
CA ILE A 63 -19.11 7.85 24.62
C ILE A 63 -18.63 6.68 25.49
N LYS A 64 -17.91 5.71 24.91
CA LYS A 64 -17.33 4.59 25.68
C LYS A 64 -16.39 5.10 26.77
N LYS A 65 -15.50 6.05 26.44
CA LYS A 65 -14.59 6.70 27.39
C LYS A 65 -15.33 7.46 28.48
N TYR A 66 -16.43 8.15 28.14
CA TYR A 66 -17.26 8.85 29.12
C TYR A 66 -17.90 7.88 30.12
N ASN A 67 -18.50 6.78 29.64
CA ASN A 67 -19.17 5.81 30.50
C ASN A 67 -18.20 5.06 31.42
N HIS A 68 -17.00 4.73 30.93
CA HIS A 68 -15.98 4.06 31.76
C HIS A 68 -15.46 4.97 32.89
N ARG A 69 -15.40 6.29 32.69
CA ARG A 69 -15.02 7.26 33.74
C ARG A 69 -16.10 7.50 34.79
N LYS A 70 -17.36 7.15 34.50
CA LYS A 70 -18.52 7.41 35.38
C LYS A 70 -19.00 6.16 36.12
N LYS A 71 -18.43 4.99 35.80
CA LYS A 71 -18.68 3.72 36.46
C LYS A 71 -17.60 3.50 37.51
#